data_AF-A0A087DZD0-F1
#
_entry.id   AF-A0A087DZD0-F1
#
_cell.length_a   1.000
_cell.length_b   1.000
_cell.length_c   1.000
_cell.angle_alpha   90.00
_cell.angle_beta   90.00
_cell.angle_gamma   90.00
#
_symmetry.space_group_name_H-M   'P 1'
#
loop_
_entity.id
_entity.type
_entity.pdbx_description
1 polymer ?
#
loop_
_entity_poly.entity_id
_entity_poly.type
_entity_poly.pdbx_seq_one_letter_code
_entity_poly.pdbx_strand_id
1 'polypeptide(L)'
;MKRDMELVRLILLKIEEEYSSTAISNLNISGYDMETVAYHCKILNEAGLISDYGARYADNSLRSFGVGSLTWEGNDFLDKIRDNSQWKKVKDVIVQKGLPPVIETIKTISSAFVTAAAEGVANSIIKNGGMPQ
;
A
#
# COMPACT_ATOMS: atom_id res chain seq x y z
N MET A 1 17.61 0.38 -7.28
CA MET A 1 17.33 0.36 -5.83
C MET A 1 16.58 -0.92 -5.48
N LYS A 2 16.68 -1.40 -4.24
CA LYS A 2 15.93 -2.58 -3.76
C LYS A 2 14.52 -2.13 -3.38
N ARG A 3 13.50 -2.92 -3.75
CA ARG A 3 12.11 -2.67 -3.34
C ARG A 3 11.96 -2.92 -1.84
N ASP A 4 11.40 -1.95 -1.14
CA ASP A 4 11.06 -1.98 0.27
C ASP A 4 9.53 -1.89 0.45
N MET A 5 8.93 -2.96 0.97
CA MET A 5 7.47 -3.02 1.15
C MET A 5 6.98 -2.21 2.35
N GLU A 6 7.84 -1.86 3.30
CA GLU A 6 7.47 -0.91 4.34
C GLU A 6 7.38 0.50 3.80
N LEU A 7 8.35 0.90 2.99
CA LEU A 7 8.29 2.18 2.31
C LEU A 7 7.07 2.28 1.39
N VAL A 8 6.73 1.22 0.65
CA VAL A 8 5.49 1.17 -0.14
C VAL A 8 4.27 1.50 0.72
N ARG A 9 4.12 0.84 1.87
CA ARG A 9 2.99 1.09 2.77
C ARG A 9 2.97 2.53 3.28
N LEU A 10 4.13 3.05 3.69
CA LEU A 10 4.26 4.43 4.16
C LEU A 10 3.91 5.46 3.07
N ILE A 11 4.35 5.22 1.83
CA ILE A 11 4.02 6.08 0.68
C ILE A 11 2.53 6.12 0.43
N LEU A 12 1.85 4.96 0.41
CA LEU A 12 0.41 4.91 0.16
C LEU A 12 -0.38 5.65 1.25
N LEU A 13 -0.02 5.46 2.53
CA LEU A 13 -0.58 6.22 3.66
C LEU A 13 -0.35 7.72 3.49
N LYS A 14 0.86 8.13 3.07
CA LYS A 14 1.20 9.54 2.92
C LYS A 14 0.49 10.21 1.75
N ILE A 15 0.33 9.50 0.64
CA ILE A 15 -0.44 9.98 -0.51
C ILE A 15 -1.91 10.16 -0.12
N GLU A 16 -2.51 9.23 0.61
CA GLU A 16 -3.88 9.39 1.08
C GLU A 16 -4.05 10.62 2.01
N GLU A 17 -3.08 10.86 2.88
CA GLU A 17 -3.09 12.01 3.81
C GLU A 17 -2.93 13.36 3.09
N GLU A 18 -1.99 13.45 2.13
CA GLU A 18 -1.59 14.72 1.52
C GLU A 18 -2.28 15.04 0.20
N TYR A 19 -2.76 14.02 -0.53
CA TYR A 19 -3.38 14.24 -1.83
C TYR A 19 -4.71 14.98 -1.67
N SER A 20 -4.91 16.00 -2.51
CA SER A 20 -6.15 16.77 -2.55
C SER A 20 -6.64 16.90 -3.99
N SER A 21 -6.35 18.02 -4.66
CA SER A 21 -6.80 18.31 -6.02
C SER A 21 -5.69 18.28 -7.06
N THR A 22 -4.42 18.32 -6.64
CA THR A 22 -3.27 18.41 -7.55
C THR A 22 -2.18 17.45 -7.11
N ALA A 23 -1.24 17.13 -8.02
CA ALA A 23 -0.14 16.23 -7.74
C ALA A 23 0.69 16.72 -6.54
N ILE A 24 1.10 15.78 -5.68
CA ILE A 24 2.01 16.04 -4.56
C ILE A 24 3.41 16.22 -5.14
N SER A 25 4.04 17.35 -4.86
CA SER A 25 5.43 17.58 -5.26
C SER A 25 6.38 17.08 -4.19
N ASN A 26 7.35 16.26 -4.59
CA ASN A 26 8.44 15.80 -3.74
C ASN A 26 7.97 15.17 -2.42
N LEU A 27 7.03 14.22 -2.53
CA LEU A 27 6.50 13.45 -1.39
C LEU A 27 7.65 13.04 -0.45
N ASN A 28 7.54 13.40 0.82
CA ASN A 28 8.59 13.16 1.81
C ASN A 28 8.16 12.08 2.81
N ILE A 29 9.01 11.06 2.98
CA ILE A 29 8.83 10.01 3.98
C ILE A 29 10.02 10.06 4.94
N SER A 30 9.74 10.27 6.24
CA SER A 30 10.77 10.33 7.26
C SER A 30 11.65 9.09 7.25
N GLY A 31 12.97 9.28 7.26
CA GLY A 31 13.96 8.21 7.24
C GLY A 31 14.38 7.71 5.85
N TYR A 32 13.82 8.25 4.77
CA TYR A 32 14.18 7.91 3.40
C TYR A 32 14.63 9.13 2.61
N ASP A 33 15.61 8.94 1.71
CA ASP A 33 16.02 9.99 0.78
C ASP A 33 15.03 10.15 -0.38
N MET A 34 15.10 11.31 -1.04
CA MET A 34 14.19 11.69 -2.12
C MET A 34 14.23 10.70 -3.30
N GLU A 35 15.41 10.22 -3.67
CA GLU A 35 15.57 9.32 -4.82
C GLU A 35 14.92 7.96 -4.54
N THR A 36 15.06 7.47 -3.31
CA THR A 36 14.44 6.24 -2.84
C THR A 36 12.93 6.37 -2.82
N VAL A 37 12.37 7.47 -2.32
CA VAL A 37 10.91 7.69 -2.35
C VAL A 37 10.41 7.80 -3.79
N ALA A 38 11.07 8.60 -4.64
CA ALA A 38 10.70 8.76 -6.04
C ALA A 38 10.72 7.44 -6.81
N TYR A 39 11.75 6.60 -6.60
CA TYR A 39 11.82 5.26 -7.18
C TYR A 39 10.64 4.39 -6.75
N HIS A 40 10.25 4.42 -5.47
CA HIS A 40 9.12 3.64 -4.99
C HIS A 40 7.78 4.16 -5.54
N CYS A 41 7.60 5.48 -5.65
CA CYS A 41 6.44 6.05 -6.32
C CYS A 41 6.39 5.62 -7.79
N LYS A 42 7.51 5.66 -8.51
CA LYS A 42 7.60 5.18 -9.91
C LYS A 42 7.06 3.76 -10.06
N ILE A 43 7.57 2.81 -9.27
CA ILE A 43 7.15 1.41 -9.39
C ILE A 43 5.72 1.16 -8.86
N LEU A 44 5.20 2.03 -7.98
CA LEU A 44 3.79 1.99 -7.58
C LEU A 44 2.86 2.45 -8.71
N ASN A 45 3.31 3.43 -9.51
CA ASN A 45 2.58 3.85 -10.70
C ASN A 45 2.61 2.74 -11.77
N GLU A 46 3.77 2.12 -12.00
CA GLU A 46 3.89 0.94 -12.87
C GLU A 46 3.00 -0.23 -12.42
N ALA A 47 2.80 -0.38 -11.10
CA ALA A 47 1.91 -1.38 -10.50
C ALA A 47 0.42 -0.97 -10.50
N GLY A 48 0.08 0.22 -10.99
CA GLY A 48 -1.29 0.72 -11.04
C GLY A 48 -1.91 1.07 -9.69
N LEU A 49 -1.10 1.25 -8.63
CA LEU A 49 -1.59 1.61 -7.28
C LEU A 49 -1.70 3.14 -7.09
N ILE A 50 -0.98 3.93 -7.88
CA ILE A 50 -1.07 5.40 -7.91
C ILE A 50 -1.34 5.88 -9.33
N SER A 51 -2.10 6.97 -9.46
CA SER A 51 -2.65 7.42 -10.74
C SER A 51 -1.62 8.08 -11.66
N ASP A 52 -0.59 8.72 -11.10
CA ASP A 52 0.44 9.40 -11.88
C ASP A 52 1.79 9.41 -11.13
N TYR A 53 2.88 9.39 -11.90
CA TYR A 53 4.23 9.66 -11.46
C TYR A 53 5.00 10.39 -12.57
N GLY A 54 5.62 11.51 -12.23
CA GLY A 54 6.50 12.25 -13.13
C GLY A 54 7.76 12.72 -12.42
N ALA A 55 8.92 12.62 -13.07
CA ALA A 55 10.19 13.07 -12.50
C ALA A 55 10.97 13.97 -13.46
N ARG A 56 11.70 14.93 -12.91
CA ARG A 56 12.63 15.81 -13.62
C ARG A 56 14.04 15.50 -13.18
N TYR A 57 14.91 15.27 -14.16
CA TYR A 57 16.31 14.95 -13.95
C TYR A 57 17.18 16.06 -14.54
N ALA A 58 18.28 16.39 -13.85
CA ALA A 58 19.31 17.30 -14.31
C ALA A 58 20.65 16.86 -13.71
N ASP A 59 21.74 17.07 -14.45
CA ASP A 59 23.11 16.74 -13.98
C ASP A 59 23.23 15.30 -13.47
N ASN A 60 22.56 14.37 -14.15
CA ASN A 60 22.50 12.95 -13.80
C ASN A 60 21.94 12.66 -12.38
N SER A 61 21.10 13.56 -11.86
CA SER A 61 20.47 13.47 -10.54
C SER A 61 18.97 13.78 -10.60
N LEU A 62 18.21 13.24 -9.66
CA LEU A 62 16.79 13.59 -9.50
C LEU A 62 16.68 15.01 -8.95
N ARG A 63 15.96 15.90 -9.66
CA ARG A 63 15.73 17.28 -9.22
C ARG A 63 14.39 17.46 -8.52
N SER A 64 13.36 16.81 -9.02
CA SER A 64 12.01 16.86 -8.45
C SER A 64 11.16 15.72 -9.01
N PHE A 65 10.11 15.34 -8.29
CA PHE A 65 9.06 14.47 -8.80
C PHE A 65 7.67 14.92 -8.33
N GLY A 66 6.66 14.45 -9.05
CA GLY A 66 5.24 14.63 -8.75
C GLY A 66 4.54 13.28 -8.67
N VAL A 67 3.55 13.18 -7.77
CA VAL A 67 2.77 11.96 -7.54
C VAL A 67 1.28 12.29 -7.54
N GLY A 68 0.50 11.49 -8.26
CA GLY A 68 -0.96 11.58 -8.27
C GLY A 68 -1.63 10.91 -7.05
N SER A 69 -2.95 10.81 -7.10
CA SER A 69 -3.76 10.11 -6.09
C SER A 69 -3.47 8.62 -6.03
N LEU A 70 -4.01 7.93 -5.02
CA LEU A 70 -4.24 6.49 -5.12
C LEU A 70 -5.24 6.18 -6.24
N THR A 71 -5.06 5.05 -6.91
CA THR A 71 -6.10 4.46 -7.77
C THR A 71 -7.14 3.73 -6.92
N TRP A 72 -8.23 3.25 -7.52
CA TRP A 72 -9.18 2.39 -6.79
C TRP A 72 -8.48 1.16 -6.20
N GLU A 73 -7.68 0.47 -7.01
CA GLU A 73 -6.87 -0.68 -6.57
C GLU A 73 -5.84 -0.28 -5.50
N GLY A 74 -5.30 0.94 -5.57
CA GLY A 74 -4.44 1.51 -4.55
C GLY A 74 -5.12 1.66 -3.19
N ASN A 75 -6.36 2.17 -3.18
CA ASN A 75 -7.18 2.28 -1.96
C ASN A 75 -7.51 0.90 -1.39
N ASP A 76 -8.00 -0.03 -2.22
CA ASP A 76 -8.34 -1.39 -1.80
C ASP A 76 -7.12 -2.14 -1.24
N PHE A 77 -5.94 -1.94 -1.85
CA PHE A 77 -4.71 -2.52 -1.34
C PHE A 77 -4.29 -1.88 -0.01
N LEU A 78 -4.35 -0.54 0.09
CA LEU A 78 -3.99 0.17 1.31
C LEU A 78 -4.86 -0.26 2.49
N ASP A 79 -6.17 -0.35 2.32
CA ASP A 79 -7.09 -0.74 3.40
C ASP A 79 -6.81 -2.15 3.94
N LYS A 80 -6.34 -3.06 3.09
CA LYS A 80 -5.93 -4.42 3.49
C LYS A 80 -4.63 -4.46 4.32
N ILE A 81 -3.79 -3.43 4.23
CA ILE A 81 -2.50 -3.37 4.94
C ILE A 81 -2.39 -2.16 5.89
N ARG A 82 -3.44 -1.37 6.05
CA ARG A 82 -3.48 -0.17 6.89
C ARG A 82 -3.26 -0.51 8.35
N ASP A 83 -3.98 -1.49 8.87
CA ASP A 83 -3.89 -1.86 10.28
C ASP A 83 -2.52 -2.48 10.60
N ASN A 84 -1.88 -1.98 11.65
CA ASN A 84 -0.55 -2.45 12.07
C ASN A 84 -0.57 -3.94 12.45
N SER A 85 -1.65 -4.41 13.09
CA SER A 85 -1.76 -5.80 13.52
C SER A 85 -1.92 -6.74 12.32
N GLN A 86 -2.76 -6.36 11.35
CA GLN A 86 -2.97 -7.10 10.10
C GLN A 86 -1.69 -7.10 9.25
N TRP A 87 -1.04 -5.94 9.11
CA TRP A 87 0.21 -5.83 8.39
C TRP A 87 1.30 -6.72 8.99
N LYS A 88 1.41 -6.76 10.32
CA LYS A 88 2.32 -7.68 11.00
C LYS A 88 2.00 -9.14 10.66
N LYS A 89 0.73 -9.56 10.73
CA LYS A 89 0.31 -10.93 10.39
C LYS A 89 0.68 -11.30 8.95
N VAL A 90 0.47 -10.39 7.99
CA VAL A 90 0.83 -10.61 6.59
C VAL A 90 2.34 -10.86 6.47
N LYS A 91 3.16 -10.01 7.08
CA LYS A 91 4.63 -10.19 7.08
C LYS A 91 5.06 -11.49 7.74
N ASP A 92 4.47 -11.83 8.89
CA ASP A 92 4.78 -13.06 9.60
C ASP A 92 4.51 -14.28 8.71
N VAL A 93 3.38 -14.31 7.97
CA VAL A 93 3.07 -15.40 7.03
C VAL A 93 4.09 -15.47 5.89
N ILE A 94 4.46 -14.32 5.31
CA ILE A 94 5.46 -14.26 4.23
C ILE A 94 6.78 -14.88 4.70
N VAL A 95 7.26 -14.50 5.88
CA VAL A 95 8.50 -15.02 6.47
C VAL A 95 8.37 -16.51 6.80
N GLN A 96 7.31 -16.91 7.51
CA GLN A 96 7.09 -18.30 7.93
C GLN A 96 6.97 -19.27 6.75
N LYS A 97 6.42 -18.82 5.63
CA LYS A 97 6.20 -19.64 4.42
C LYS A 97 7.29 -19.46 3.37
N GLY A 98 8.30 -18.63 3.63
CA GLY A 98 9.38 -18.33 2.67
C GLY A 98 8.87 -17.72 1.36
N LEU A 99 7.77 -16.97 1.41
CA LEU A 99 7.16 -16.36 0.24
C LEU A 99 7.88 -15.08 -0.15
N PRO A 100 7.90 -14.70 -1.44
CA PRO A 100 8.46 -13.43 -1.86
C PRO A 100 7.57 -12.26 -1.41
N PRO A 101 8.13 -11.14 -0.90
CA PRO A 101 7.37 -9.94 -0.54
C PRO A 101 7.04 -9.11 -1.79
N VAL A 102 6.23 -9.68 -2.69
CA VAL A 102 5.67 -9.01 -3.88
C VAL A 102 4.24 -8.58 -3.61
N ILE A 103 3.77 -7.54 -4.31
CA ILE A 103 2.41 -6.97 -4.15
C ILE A 103 1.34 -8.07 -4.25
N GLU A 104 1.46 -8.98 -5.20
CA GLU A 104 0.46 -10.05 -5.41
C GLU A 104 0.38 -11.04 -4.23
N THR A 105 1.53 -11.40 -3.66
CA THR A 105 1.58 -12.24 -2.45
C THR A 105 0.94 -11.53 -1.27
N ILE A 106 1.23 -10.24 -1.09
CA ILE A 106 0.63 -9.43 -0.03
C ILE A 106 -0.88 -9.29 -0.23
N LYS A 107 -1.34 -9.02 -1.46
CA LYS A 107 -2.76 -8.96 -1.82
C LYS A 107 -3.48 -10.27 -1.50
N THR A 108 -2.90 -11.40 -1.90
CA THR A 108 -3.47 -12.72 -1.66
C THR A 108 -3.62 -13.01 -0.17
N ILE A 109 -2.55 -12.83 0.61
CA ILE A 109 -2.55 -13.13 2.05
C ILE A 109 -3.48 -12.19 2.81
N SER A 110 -3.41 -10.88 2.53
CA SER A 110 -4.23 -9.88 3.20
C SER A 110 -5.72 -10.06 2.88
N SER A 111 -6.07 -10.38 1.62
CA SER A 111 -7.45 -10.68 1.22
C SER A 111 -7.97 -11.94 1.92
N ALA A 112 -7.15 -12.99 2.06
CA ALA A 112 -7.55 -14.18 2.81
C ALA A 112 -7.90 -13.88 4.27
N PHE A 113 -7.18 -12.96 4.93
CA PHE A 113 -7.54 -12.52 6.29
C PHE A 113 -8.85 -11.74 6.33
N VAL A 114 -9.10 -10.85 5.36
CA VAL A 114 -10.36 -10.10 5.28
C VAL A 114 -11.54 -11.04 5.03
N THR A 115 -11.41 -11.98 4.09
CA THR A 115 -12.43 -12.99 3.80
C THR A 115 -12.74 -13.84 5.03
N ALA A 116 -11.73 -14.36 5.71
CA ALA A 116 -11.94 -15.17 6.91
C ALA A 116 -12.65 -14.39 8.03
N ALA A 117 -12.32 -13.11 8.21
CA ALA A 117 -13.00 -12.25 9.18
C ALA A 117 -14.47 -12.00 8.80
N ALA A 118 -14.73 -11.69 7.52
CA ALA A 118 -16.08 -11.45 7.01
C ALA A 118 -16.97 -12.68 7.11
N GLU A 119 -16.45 -13.86 6.75
CA GLU A 119 -17.15 -15.15 6.89
C GLU A 119 -17.44 -15.47 8.37
N GLY A 120 -16.49 -15.19 9.27
CA GLY A 120 -16.68 -15.35 10.71
C GLY A 120 -17.84 -14.51 11.24
N VAL A 121 -17.91 -13.23 10.84
CA VAL A 121 -19.01 -12.33 11.20
C VAL A 121 -20.33 -12.80 10.60
N ALA A 122 -20.38 -13.09 9.29
CA ALA A 122 -21.60 -13.53 8.62
C ALA A 122 -22.17 -14.81 9.25
N ASN A 123 -21.31 -15.80 9.53
CA ASN A 123 -21.71 -17.04 10.19
C ASN A 123 -22.25 -16.83 11.61
N SER A 124 -21.72 -15.85 12.35
CA SER A 124 -22.23 -15.51 13.68
C SER A 124 -23.63 -14.91 13.63
N ILE A 125 -23.91 -14.04 12.65
CA ILE A 125 -25.22 -13.41 12.44
C ILE A 125 -26.26 -14.48 12.05
N ILE A 126 -25.90 -15.36 11.11
CA ILE A 126 -26.79 -16.44 10.64
C ILE A 126 -27.17 -17.37 11.80
N LYS A 127 -26.20 -17.75 12.65
CA LYS A 127 -26.46 -18.63 13.82
C LYS A 127 -27.35 -17.98 14.89
N ASN A 128 -27.34 -16.66 15.01
CA ASN A 128 -28.11 -15.91 16.01
C ASN A 128 -29.49 -15.44 15.52
N GLY A 129 -29.98 -15.94 14.38
CA GLY A 129 -31.34 -15.65 13.91
C GLY A 129 -31.51 -14.27 13.26
N GLY A 130 -30.43 -13.61 12.83
CA GLY A 130 -30.51 -12.43 11.97
C GLY A 130 -30.85 -11.10 12.65
N MET A 131 -30.90 -11.02 13.99
CA MET A 131 -31.00 -9.73 14.69
C MET A 131 -29.60 -9.23 15.09
N PRO A 132 -29.19 -8.01 14.68
CA PRO A 132 -28.08 -7.34 15.34
C PRO A 132 -28.45 -7.10 16.80
N GLN A 133 -27.52 -7.38 17.72
CA GLN A 133 -27.61 -6.89 19.10
C GLN A 133 -27.45 -5.37 19.12
#